data_AF-M1D2V2-F1
#
_entry.id   AF-M1D2V2-F1
#
_cell.length_a   1.000
_cell.length_b   1.000
_cell.length_c   1.000
_cell.angle_alpha   90.00
_cell.angle_beta   90.00
_cell.angle_gamma   90.00
#
_symmetry.space_group_name_H-M   'P 1'
#
loop_
_entity.id
_entity.type
_entity.pdbx_description
1 polymer ?
#
loop_
_entity_poly.entity_id
_entity_poly.type
_entity_poly.pdbx_seq_one_letter_code
_entity_poly.pdbx_strand_id
1 'polypeptide(L)'
;MDLVATLQSELETLRSRMKELESENAKLSAQLSNCSCQETKEKGNGSVMKNGVLEGHGKKKNKLRDLGYGAMMHHSKRYVALKVMYFGLRFYGFASEAQMDPTVEGEIFKALERTRLIFGDKKELQYSRCGRTDKGVSSVGQVIALFLRSNHRESRGDNKYPGENSIEESFGLLISPFNEKLTM
;
A
#
# COMPACT_ATOMS: atom_id res chain seq x y z
N MET A 1 -18.11 -18.31 48.37
CA MET A 1 -17.98 -17.95 46.94
C MET A 1 -17.80 -19.25 46.19
N ASP A 2 -18.78 -19.66 45.38
CA ASP A 2 -18.73 -20.93 44.68
C ASP A 2 -17.88 -20.79 43.40
N LEU A 3 -16.61 -21.17 43.53
CA LEU A 3 -15.61 -21.02 42.47
C LEU A 3 -15.98 -21.84 41.22
N VAL A 4 -16.67 -22.97 41.41
CA VAL A 4 -17.11 -23.86 40.33
C VAL A 4 -18.19 -23.18 39.50
N ALA A 5 -19.18 -22.55 40.15
CA ALA A 5 -20.24 -21.83 39.46
C ALA A 5 -19.69 -20.63 38.67
N THR A 6 -18.69 -19.95 39.21
CA THR A 6 -18.04 -18.80 38.55
C THR A 6 -17.33 -19.24 37.26
N LEU A 7 -16.50 -20.29 37.33
CA LEU A 7 -15.79 -20.84 36.17
C LEU A 7 -16.74 -21.38 35.08
N GLN A 8 -17.86 -22.00 35.48
CA GLN A 8 -18.86 -22.48 34.53
C GLN A 8 -19.51 -21.31 33.76
N SER A 9 -19.79 -20.19 34.45
CA SER A 9 -20.34 -18.99 33.81
C SER A 9 -19.37 -18.34 32.83
N GLU A 10 -18.07 -18.32 33.16
CA GLU A 10 -17.03 -17.80 32.26
C GLU A 10 -16.87 -18.68 31.02
N LEU A 11 -16.86 -20.00 31.17
CA LEU A 11 -16.79 -20.93 30.04
C LEU A 11 -17.96 -20.76 29.07
N GLU A 12 -19.17 -20.59 29.60
CA GLU A 12 -20.35 -20.39 28.75
C GLU A 12 -20.31 -19.03 28.02
N THR A 13 -19.83 -17.99 28.71
CA THR A 13 -19.60 -16.67 28.11
C THR A 13 -18.57 -16.76 26.98
N LEU A 14 -17.47 -17.47 27.20
CA LEU A 14 -16.39 -17.62 26.22
C LEU A 14 -16.83 -18.43 25.00
N ARG A 15 -17.61 -19.51 25.22
CA ARG A 15 -18.21 -20.31 24.14
C ARG A 15 -19.17 -19.49 23.29
N SER A 16 -20.03 -18.70 23.92
CA SER A 16 -20.96 -17.80 23.23
C SER A 16 -20.21 -16.80 22.37
N ARG A 17 -19.13 -16.21 22.92
CA ARG A 17 -18.28 -15.26 22.18
C ARG A 17 -17.54 -15.90 21.02
N MET A 18 -17.03 -17.12 21.18
CA MET A 18 -16.39 -17.86 20.07
C MET A 18 -17.38 -18.11 18.93
N LYS A 19 -18.60 -18.58 19.24
CA LYS A 19 -19.63 -18.84 18.24
C LYS A 19 -20.03 -17.58 17.47
N GLU A 20 -20.15 -16.45 18.18
CA GLU A 20 -20.42 -15.14 17.58
C GLU A 20 -19.28 -14.73 16.63
N LEU A 21 -18.03 -14.76 17.10
CA LEU A 21 -16.85 -14.41 16.29
C LEU A 21 -16.68 -15.32 15.07
N GLU A 22 -16.95 -16.63 15.21
CA GLU A 22 -16.96 -17.56 14.09
C GLU A 22 -18.01 -17.20 13.05
N SER A 23 -19.21 -16.79 13.49
CA SER A 23 -20.27 -16.33 12.57
C SER A 23 -19.92 -15.02 11.86
N GLU A 24 -19.28 -14.07 12.57
CA GLU A 24 -18.80 -12.82 12.00
C GLU A 24 -17.68 -13.07 10.99
N ASN A 25 -16.72 -13.93 11.33
CA ASN A 25 -15.64 -14.32 10.44
C ASN A 25 -16.18 -15.01 9.19
N ALA A 26 -17.13 -15.94 9.31
CA ALA A 26 -17.77 -16.57 8.16
C ALA A 26 -18.47 -15.54 7.25
N LYS A 27 -19.16 -14.56 7.85
CA LYS A 27 -19.80 -13.45 7.12
C LYS A 27 -18.79 -12.56 6.41
N LEU A 28 -17.73 -12.14 7.09
CA LEU A 28 -16.66 -11.32 6.52
C LEU A 28 -15.93 -12.08 5.40
N SER A 29 -15.64 -13.37 5.59
CA SER A 29 -15.06 -14.23 4.56
C SER A 29 -15.96 -14.33 3.33
N ALA A 30 -17.28 -14.49 3.49
CA ALA A 30 -18.23 -14.50 2.38
C ALA A 30 -18.29 -13.13 1.65
N GLN A 31 -18.20 -12.03 2.39
CA GLN A 31 -18.11 -10.69 1.80
C GLN A 31 -16.82 -10.50 1.00
N LEU A 32 -15.70 -11.03 1.49
CA LEU A 32 -14.40 -10.97 0.82
C LEU A 32 -14.34 -11.90 -0.41
N SER A 33 -14.97 -13.08 -0.38
CA SER A 33 -15.04 -13.97 -1.55
C SER A 33 -15.82 -13.36 -2.71
N ASN A 34 -16.69 -12.39 -2.42
CA ASN A 34 -17.39 -11.63 -3.44
C ASN A 34 -16.54 -10.50 -4.06
N CYS A 35 -15.29 -10.30 -3.61
CA CYS A 35 -14.36 -9.40 -4.30
C CYS A 35 -13.78 -10.06 -5.55
N SER A 36 -13.95 -9.43 -6.71
CA SER A 36 -13.25 -9.78 -7.95
C SER A 36 -11.79 -9.31 -7.98
N CYS A 37 -11.12 -9.36 -6.83
CA CYS A 37 -9.70 -9.08 -6.67
C CYS A 37 -8.92 -10.25 -7.30
N GLN A 38 -8.66 -10.19 -8.61
CA GLN A 38 -8.07 -11.28 -9.40
C GLN A 38 -6.90 -11.98 -8.69
N GLU A 39 -7.02 -13.29 -8.56
CA GLU A 39 -5.94 -14.21 -8.25
C GLU A 39 -4.76 -13.94 -9.18
N THR A 40 -3.63 -13.50 -8.62
CA THR A 40 -2.35 -13.58 -9.32
C THR A 40 -2.03 -15.06 -9.48
N LYS A 41 -2.36 -15.61 -10.65
CA LYS A 41 -1.92 -16.93 -11.07
C LYS A 41 -0.39 -16.95 -11.05
N GLU A 42 0.18 -17.63 -10.07
CA GLU A 42 1.56 -18.06 -10.07
C GLU A 42 1.74 -19.05 -11.22
N LYS A 43 2.35 -18.61 -12.33
CA LYS A 43 3.03 -19.53 -13.24
C LYS A 43 4.50 -19.55 -12.82
N GLY A 44 4.84 -20.54 -12.00
CA GLY A 44 6.21 -21.01 -11.90
C GLY A 44 6.69 -21.54 -13.25
N ASN A 45 7.98 -21.39 -13.52
CA ASN A 45 8.80 -22.33 -14.28
C ASN A 45 10.27 -21.91 -14.20
N GLY A 46 11.06 -22.69 -13.47
CA GLY A 46 12.50 -22.79 -13.70
C GLY A 46 12.80 -24.09 -14.46
N SER A 47 13.52 -23.99 -15.58
CA SER A 47 14.60 -24.92 -15.97
C SER A 47 15.26 -24.53 -17.32
N VAL A 48 16.53 -24.11 -17.23
CA VAL A 48 17.71 -24.40 -18.07
C VAL A 48 17.57 -24.85 -19.55
N MET A 49 18.23 -24.06 -20.43
CA MET A 49 18.95 -24.25 -21.72
C MET A 49 18.62 -25.38 -22.73
N LYS A 50 18.36 -25.01 -24.01
CA LYS A 50 19.32 -25.06 -25.15
C LYS A 50 18.72 -24.53 -26.48
N ASN A 51 19.63 -24.20 -27.41
CA ASN A 51 19.55 -23.39 -28.62
C ASN A 51 18.64 -23.89 -29.77
N GLY A 52 18.24 -22.96 -30.64
CA GLY A 52 17.75 -23.24 -32.00
C GLY A 52 17.34 -21.97 -32.74
N VAL A 53 18.14 -21.55 -33.73
CA VAL A 53 17.80 -20.52 -34.72
C VAL A 53 16.75 -21.09 -35.67
N LEU A 54 15.74 -20.29 -36.03
CA LEU A 54 15.21 -20.12 -37.40
C LEU A 54 14.14 -19.02 -37.44
N GLU A 55 14.19 -18.25 -38.52
CA GLU A 55 13.49 -16.99 -38.77
C GLU A 55 11.98 -17.10 -39.04
N GLY A 56 11.29 -15.96 -38.99
CA GLY A 56 10.23 -15.69 -39.98
C GLY A 56 8.86 -15.23 -39.46
N HIS A 57 8.60 -13.94 -39.67
CA HIS A 57 7.29 -13.34 -40.03
C HIS A 57 6.28 -12.93 -38.94
N GLY A 58 6.39 -11.64 -38.59
CA GLY A 58 5.31 -10.66 -38.78
C GLY A 58 4.11 -10.71 -37.82
N LYS A 59 4.16 -9.94 -36.74
CA LYS A 59 2.94 -9.42 -36.09
C LYS A 59 3.12 -7.95 -35.67
N LYS A 60 2.13 -7.16 -36.09
CA LYS A 60 1.96 -5.71 -35.90
C LYS A 60 2.37 -5.26 -34.50
N LYS A 61 3.27 -4.28 -34.43
CA LYS A 61 3.59 -3.54 -33.21
C LYS A 61 2.30 -2.90 -32.71
N ASN A 62 1.82 -3.33 -31.54
CA ASN A 62 0.62 -2.81 -30.92
C ASN A 62 0.93 -1.41 -30.38
N LYS A 63 0.78 -0.40 -31.25
CA LYS A 63 0.95 1.02 -30.95
C LYS A 63 -0.29 1.52 -30.20
N LEU A 64 -0.50 1.02 -28.98
CA LEU A 64 -1.61 1.41 -28.11
C LEU A 64 -1.19 1.43 -26.64
N ARG A 65 -0.15 2.21 -26.30
CA ARG A 65 0.14 2.55 -24.88
C ARG A 65 0.64 3.98 -24.64
N ASP A 66 0.87 4.76 -25.70
CA ASP A 66 1.66 6.00 -25.59
C ASP A 66 0.82 7.30 -25.58
N LEU A 67 -0.50 7.22 -25.83
CA LEU A 67 -1.33 8.40 -26.02
C LEU A 67 -1.87 9.06 -24.72
N GLY A 68 -1.35 8.67 -23.55
CA GLY A 68 -1.90 9.13 -22.26
C GLY A 68 -0.89 9.46 -21.17
N TYR A 69 0.40 9.19 -21.37
CA TYR A 69 1.44 9.47 -20.36
C TYR A 69 1.87 10.95 -20.39
N GLY A 70 1.97 11.55 -21.59
CA GLY A 70 2.40 12.94 -21.76
C GLY A 70 1.42 14.00 -21.23
N ALA A 71 0.11 13.81 -21.43
CA ALA A 71 -0.90 14.75 -20.92
C ALA A 71 -1.06 14.69 -19.39
N MET A 72 -0.62 13.59 -18.78
CA MET A 72 -0.83 13.27 -17.37
C MET A 72 0.32 13.77 -16.48
N MET A 73 1.50 14.02 -17.06
CA MET A 73 2.67 14.59 -16.38
C MET A 73 2.48 16.06 -15.97
N HIS A 74 1.54 16.76 -16.59
CA HIS A 74 1.26 18.18 -16.32
C HIS A 74 0.17 18.43 -15.26
N HIS A 75 -0.20 17.40 -14.49
CA HIS A 75 -1.14 17.59 -13.39
C HIS A 75 -0.43 18.06 -12.12
N SER A 76 -1.06 18.99 -11.41
CA SER A 76 -0.62 19.47 -10.09
C SER A 76 -0.44 18.30 -9.12
N LYS A 77 0.76 18.19 -8.54
CA LYS A 77 1.07 17.22 -7.48
C LYS A 77 0.92 17.90 -6.12
N ARG A 78 0.52 17.13 -5.10
CA ARG A 78 0.49 17.60 -3.71
C ARG A 78 1.17 16.59 -2.80
N TYR A 79 1.99 17.08 -1.89
CA TYR A 79 2.55 16.25 -0.82
C TYR A 79 1.45 15.96 0.21
N VAL A 80 1.14 14.68 0.41
CA VAL A 80 0.09 14.25 1.34
C VAL A 80 0.61 13.15 2.26
N ALA A 81 0.01 13.06 3.44
CA ALA A 81 0.18 11.92 4.34
C ALA A 81 -1.10 11.06 4.32
N LEU A 82 -0.94 9.75 4.11
CA LEU A 82 -2.02 8.77 4.14
C LEU A 82 -1.87 7.90 5.38
N LYS A 83 -2.92 7.84 6.20
CA LYS A 83 -3.03 6.86 7.29
C LYS A 83 -3.69 5.59 6.74
N VAL A 84 -3.01 4.46 6.92
CA VAL A 84 -3.36 3.18 6.30
C VAL A 84 -3.52 2.11 7.37
N MET A 85 -4.54 1.28 7.18
CA MET A 85 -4.78 0.07 7.95
C MET A 85 -4.62 -1.16 7.05
N TYR A 86 -4.03 -2.23 7.59
CA TYR A 86 -3.89 -3.50 6.89
C TYR A 86 -3.80 -4.68 7.88
N PHE A 87 -4.23 -5.84 7.40
CA PHE A 87 -4.02 -7.13 8.07
C PHE A 87 -2.73 -7.77 7.56
N GLY A 88 -1.75 -7.94 8.44
CA GLY A 88 -0.40 -8.36 8.09
C GLY A 88 -0.21 -9.83 7.79
N LEU A 89 -1.18 -10.70 8.14
CA LEU A 89 -1.04 -12.16 8.10
C LEU A 89 -0.56 -12.69 6.74
N ARG A 90 -0.96 -12.03 5.65
CA ARG A 90 -0.66 -12.44 4.27
C ARG A 90 0.60 -11.76 3.69
N PHE A 91 1.28 -10.90 4.45
CA PHE A 91 2.35 -10.06 3.95
C PHE A 91 3.68 -10.32 4.66
N TYR A 92 4.77 -10.17 3.92
CA TYR A 92 6.15 -10.22 4.43
C TYR A 92 6.58 -8.91 5.08
N GLY A 93 5.66 -8.26 5.79
CA GLY A 93 5.87 -6.98 6.43
C GLY A 93 5.44 -5.79 5.57
N PHE A 94 5.69 -4.60 6.12
CA PHE A 94 5.26 -3.37 5.45
C PHE A 94 6.15 -3.03 4.26
N ALA A 95 7.47 -2.96 4.46
CA ALA A 95 8.40 -2.41 3.48
C ALA A 95 8.73 -3.40 2.36
N SER A 96 8.78 -2.92 1.12
CA SER A 96 9.22 -3.72 -0.02
C SER A 96 10.73 -3.92 0.00
N GLU A 97 11.18 -5.17 0.04
CA GLU A 97 12.59 -5.57 -0.08
C GLU A 97 12.75 -6.52 -1.26
N ALA A 98 13.92 -6.55 -1.89
CA ALA A 98 14.15 -7.09 -3.24
C ALA A 98 13.72 -8.55 -3.49
N GLN A 99 13.31 -9.33 -2.48
CA GLN A 99 12.86 -10.72 -2.61
C GLN A 99 11.68 -11.07 -1.69
N MET A 100 11.03 -10.09 -1.06
CA MET A 100 9.86 -10.31 -0.21
C MET A 100 8.60 -9.81 -0.90
N ASP A 101 7.83 -10.74 -1.46
CA ASP A 101 6.50 -10.49 -1.98
C ASP A 101 5.50 -11.54 -1.47
N PRO A 102 4.26 -11.14 -1.14
CA PRO A 102 3.73 -9.78 -1.20
C PRO A 102 4.09 -8.93 0.05
N THR A 103 4.34 -7.64 -0.16
CA THR A 103 4.48 -6.63 0.92
C THR A 103 3.38 -5.58 0.84
N VAL A 104 3.05 -4.95 1.96
CA VAL A 104 2.00 -3.94 2.03
C VAL A 104 2.35 -2.71 1.20
N GLU A 105 3.60 -2.24 1.29
CA GLU A 105 4.12 -1.14 0.47
C GLU A 105 3.96 -1.46 -1.03
N GLY A 106 4.36 -2.65 -1.46
CA GLY A 106 4.23 -3.09 -2.85
C GLY A 106 2.79 -3.01 -3.37
N GLU A 107 1.82 -3.53 -2.60
CA GLU A 107 0.41 -3.49 -2.98
C GLU A 107 -0.17 -2.06 -3.00
N ILE A 108 0.24 -1.20 -2.07
CA ILE A 108 -0.14 0.22 -2.09
C ILE A 108 0.36 0.90 -3.36
N PHE A 109 1.63 0.71 -3.73
CA PHE A 109 2.18 1.29 -4.95
C PHE A 109 1.47 0.79 -6.21
N LYS A 110 1.19 -0.52 -6.30
CA LYS A 110 0.39 -1.09 -7.39
C LYS A 110 -1.00 -0.44 -7.47
N ALA A 111 -1.66 -0.22 -6.34
CA ALA A 111 -2.97 0.43 -6.30
C ALA A 111 -2.92 1.90 -6.74
N LEU A 112 -1.91 2.65 -6.29
CA LEU A 112 -1.70 4.06 -6.66
C LEU A 112 -1.38 4.23 -8.15
N GLU A 113 -0.60 3.32 -8.74
CA GLU A 113 -0.30 3.31 -10.17
C GLU A 113 -1.56 2.99 -10.99
N ARG A 114 -2.32 1.95 -10.59
CA ARG A 114 -3.58 1.57 -11.25
C ARG A 114 -4.62 2.69 -11.22
N THR A 115 -4.67 3.46 -10.14
CA THR A 115 -5.58 4.61 -9.98
C THR A 115 -5.07 5.88 -10.65
N ARG A 116 -3.87 5.85 -11.25
CA ARG A 116 -3.24 7.01 -11.90
C ARG A 116 -3.05 8.20 -10.94
N LEU A 117 -2.74 7.89 -9.67
CA LEU A 117 -2.38 8.89 -8.67
C LEU A 117 -0.88 9.18 -8.63
N ILE A 118 -0.08 8.20 -9.06
CA ILE A 118 1.37 8.31 -9.19
C ILE A 118 1.79 7.98 -10.62
N PHE A 119 2.90 8.56 -11.06
CA PHE A 119 3.54 8.28 -12.35
C PHE A 119 5.05 8.32 -12.17
N GLY A 120 5.76 7.55 -13.00
CA GLY A 120 7.23 7.54 -13.00
C GLY A 120 7.86 6.80 -11.83
N ASP A 121 9.12 7.11 -11.58
CA ASP A 121 9.96 6.41 -10.61
C ASP A 121 9.67 6.84 -9.16
N LYS A 122 9.93 5.93 -8.21
CA LYS A 122 9.78 6.19 -6.77
C LYS A 122 10.52 7.44 -6.27
N LYS A 123 11.60 7.86 -6.96
CA LYS A 123 12.41 9.03 -6.61
C LYS A 123 11.62 10.34 -6.72
N GLU A 124 10.75 10.47 -7.72
CA GLU A 124 9.95 11.68 -7.92
C GLU A 124 8.83 11.85 -6.89
N LEU A 125 8.41 10.74 -6.27
CA LEU A 125 7.28 10.73 -5.34
C LEU A 125 7.66 11.23 -3.94
N GLN A 126 8.95 11.41 -3.64
CA GLN A 126 9.47 11.72 -2.30
C GLN A 126 8.79 10.86 -1.21
N TYR A 127 8.75 9.56 -1.48
CA TYR A 127 8.07 8.61 -0.61
C TYR A 127 8.79 8.46 0.74
N SER A 128 8.03 8.57 1.83
CA SER A 128 8.45 8.30 3.19
C SER A 128 7.42 7.45 3.93
N ARG A 129 7.88 6.75 4.98
CA ARG A 129 7.07 5.87 5.82
C ARG A 129 7.44 6.05 7.28
N CYS A 130 6.44 6.01 8.17
CA CYS A 130 6.60 6.20 9.62
C CYS A 130 7.33 5.04 10.30
N GLY A 131 7.23 3.81 9.76
CA GLY A 131 7.94 2.66 10.32
C GLY A 131 7.91 1.43 9.43
N ARG A 132 8.78 0.47 9.72
CA ARG A 132 8.70 -0.90 9.17
C ARG A 132 7.86 -1.75 10.11
N THR A 133 7.22 -2.79 9.58
CA THR A 133 6.63 -3.86 10.39
C THR A 133 7.16 -5.19 9.91
N ASP A 134 7.30 -6.14 10.82
CA ASP A 134 7.72 -7.50 10.51
C ASP A 134 6.63 -8.30 9.78
N LYS A 135 7.02 -9.46 9.27
CA LYS A 135 6.11 -10.42 8.63
C LYS A 135 4.94 -10.76 9.56
N GLY A 136 3.72 -10.75 9.03
CA GLY A 136 2.52 -11.11 9.79
C GLY A 136 1.94 -9.98 10.66
N VAL A 137 2.67 -8.88 10.90
CA VAL A 137 2.22 -7.80 11.79
C VAL A 137 1.13 -6.96 11.13
N SER A 138 -0.01 -6.83 11.82
CA SER A 138 -1.12 -5.95 11.39
C SER A 138 -0.97 -4.55 11.98
N SER A 139 -1.49 -3.54 11.29
CA SER A 139 -1.47 -2.15 11.76
C SER A 139 -2.73 -1.40 11.36
N VAL A 140 -3.16 -0.47 12.22
CA VAL A 140 -4.29 0.46 11.98
C VAL A 140 -3.79 1.89 11.74
N GLY A 141 -2.54 2.17 12.11
CA GLY A 141 -2.01 3.53 12.22
C GLY A 141 -0.76 3.78 11.42
N GLN A 142 -0.45 2.94 10.43
CA GLN A 142 0.71 3.17 9.59
C GLN A 142 0.51 4.45 8.77
N VAL A 143 1.55 5.28 8.68
CA VAL A 143 1.51 6.53 7.91
C VAL A 143 2.58 6.51 6.83
N ILE A 144 2.18 6.85 5.61
CA ILE A 144 3.07 7.11 4.49
C ILE A 144 2.87 8.52 3.99
N ALA A 145 3.91 9.15 3.46
CA ALA A 145 3.81 10.44 2.80
C ALA A 145 4.50 10.43 1.44
N LEU A 146 3.85 11.05 0.45
CA LEU A 146 4.32 11.09 -0.94
C LEU A 146 3.57 12.15 -1.75
N PHE A 147 4.13 12.51 -2.89
CA PHE A 147 3.43 13.31 -3.90
C PHE A 147 2.40 12.50 -4.67
N LEU A 148 1.16 12.98 -4.67
CA LEU A 148 0.07 12.41 -5.47
C LEU A 148 -0.50 13.46 -6.44
N ARG A 149 -1.04 12.98 -7.55
CA ARG A 149 -1.86 13.77 -8.47
C ARG A 149 -3.05 14.37 -7.71
N SER A 150 -3.25 15.68 -7.86
CA SER A 150 -4.37 16.41 -7.28
C SER A 150 -5.06 17.25 -8.36
N ASN A 151 -6.37 17.48 -8.21
CA ASN A 151 -7.14 18.41 -9.06
C ASN A 151 -7.21 19.82 -8.44
N HIS A 152 -6.29 20.15 -7.53
CA HIS A 152 -6.32 21.44 -6.87
C HIS A 152 -5.78 22.50 -7.82
N ARG A 153 -6.60 23.49 -8.14
CA ARG A 153 -6.16 24.67 -8.87
C ARG A 153 -5.31 25.47 -7.90
N GLU A 154 -4.00 25.55 -8.15
CA GLU A 154 -3.19 26.56 -7.48
C GLU A 154 -3.84 27.91 -7.73
N SER A 155 -4.34 28.53 -6.67
CA SER A 155 -4.66 29.95 -6.70
C SER A 155 -3.38 30.64 -7.17
N ARG A 156 -3.45 31.41 -8.26
CA ARG A 156 -2.40 32.34 -8.67
C ARG A 156 -2.24 33.40 -7.57
N GLY A 157 -1.62 33.03 -6.47
CA GLY A 157 -1.13 33.91 -5.43
C GLY A 157 0.38 33.75 -5.42
N ASP A 158 1.09 34.85 -5.59
CA ASP A 158 2.54 34.94 -5.49
C ASP A 158 3.06 34.14 -4.29
N ASN A 159 3.55 32.94 -4.56
CA ASN A 159 4.53 32.27 -3.71
C ASN A 159 5.45 31.49 -4.64
N LYS A 160 6.49 32.20 -5.10
CA LYS A 160 7.67 31.61 -5.74
C LYS A 160 8.29 30.61 -4.77
N TYR A 161 8.10 29.32 -5.01
CA TYR A 161 9.13 28.34 -4.67
C TYR A 161 10.05 28.22 -5.89
N PRO A 162 11.32 28.67 -5.80
CA PRO A 162 12.22 28.53 -6.92
C PRO A 162 12.64 27.07 -7.04
N GLY A 163 12.52 26.57 -8.28
CA GLY A 163 13.43 25.65 -8.97
C GLY A 163 14.02 24.45 -8.23
N GLU A 164 13.87 23.29 -8.86
CA GLU A 164 14.86 22.22 -8.81
C GLU A 164 16.29 22.77 -8.73
N ASN A 165 16.98 22.45 -7.62
CA ASN A 165 18.32 21.86 -7.57
C ASN A 165 18.83 21.90 -6.13
N SER A 166 19.34 20.76 -5.65
CA SER A 166 20.10 20.59 -4.40
C SER A 166 19.38 20.93 -3.09
N ILE A 167 18.80 19.91 -2.43
CA ILE A 167 18.63 19.89 -0.97
C ILE A 167 19.00 18.49 -0.46
N GLU A 168 20.30 18.25 -0.31
CA GLU A 168 20.76 17.55 0.89
C GLU A 168 20.74 18.59 2.04
N GLU A 169 20.44 18.12 3.25
CA GLU A 169 20.61 18.81 4.55
C GLU A 169 19.50 19.71 5.15
N SER A 170 18.35 19.99 4.52
CA SER A 170 17.37 20.93 5.15
C SER A 170 16.01 20.34 5.60
N PHE A 171 15.81 19.02 5.55
CA PHE A 171 14.50 18.41 5.89
C PHE A 171 14.35 18.00 7.37
N GLY A 172 15.22 18.50 8.27
CA GLY A 172 15.12 18.25 9.71
C GLY A 172 14.11 19.12 10.47
N LEU A 173 13.46 20.08 9.81
CA LEU A 173 12.75 21.16 10.53
C LEU A 173 11.25 21.34 10.19
N LEU A 174 10.67 20.49 9.33
CA LEU A 174 9.25 20.58 8.99
C LEU A 174 8.42 19.36 9.39
N ILE A 175 8.78 18.73 10.52
CA ILE A 175 7.83 17.96 11.32
C ILE A 175 7.53 18.83 12.54
N SER A 176 6.46 19.62 12.48
CA SER A 176 5.89 20.23 13.68
C SER A 176 5.62 19.10 14.70
N PRO A 177 6.08 19.21 15.96
CA PRO A 177 5.84 18.17 16.96
C PRO A 177 4.34 17.97 17.11
N PHE A 178 3.89 16.76 16.77
CA PHE A 178 2.55 16.29 17.07
C PHE A 178 2.42 16.31 18.59
N ASN A 179 1.65 17.28 19.08
CA ASN A 179 1.62 17.78 20.44
C ASN A 179 1.52 16.64 21.48
N GLU A 180 2.54 16.58 22.33
CA GLU A 180 2.60 15.78 23.55
C GLU A 180 1.67 16.43 24.59
N LYS A 181 0.39 16.03 24.61
CA LYS A 181 -0.46 16.11 25.80
C LYS A 181 -1.41 14.92 25.84
N LEU A 182 -0.86 13.79 26.23
CA LEU A 182 -1.62 12.74 26.91
C LEU A 182 -0.75 12.21 28.05
N THR A 183 -0.67 13.00 29.12
CA THR A 183 -0.29 12.51 30.44
C THR A 183 -1.58 12.41 31.24
N MET A 184 -1.71 11.31 32.00
CA MET A 184 -2.88 10.92 32.80
C MET A 184 -3.47 12.02 33.68
#